data_AF-A0A8K0X5A7-F1
#
_entry.id   AF-A0A8K0X5A7-F1
#
_cell.length_a   1.000
_cell.length_b   1.000
_cell.length_c   1.000
_cell.angle_alpha   90.00
_cell.angle_beta   90.00
_cell.angle_gamma   90.00
#
_symmetry.space_group_name_H-M   'P 1'
#
loop_
_entity.id
_entity.type
_entity.pdbx_description
1 polymer ?
#
loop_
_entity_poly.entity_id
_entity_poly.type
_entity_poly.pdbx_seq_one_letter_code
_entity_poly.pdbx_strand_id
1 'polypeptide(L)'
;MKSILKFVIVLLSIFMVQGALVAETFERDGKSVTCFGGKTPCGTICCDVGETCGRDSKCRKKPFTCPEFKTECGKDKCCSRDEKCERGRCEKICPNHKTQCGKDKCCSRDEKCERGRCEKICPNHKTQCGKDKCCSRDEKCERGRCEKICPNHKTQCGKDKCCSRDEKCERGRCRKICPNHKTQCGKDKCCSRDEKCERGHCEKVFTCPKHTSKCGEKNCCKEREYCSRNGQCKQKEKDLCANVRCRDGFHCRNGKCEKKNN
;
A
#
# COMPACT_ATOMS: atom_id res chain seq x y z
N MET A 1 -21.71 -25.82 -71.77
CA MET A 1 -20.78 -26.17 -70.67
C MET A 1 -19.30 -26.27 -71.09
N LYS A 2 -18.95 -26.65 -72.33
CA LYS A 2 -17.53 -26.77 -72.77
C LYS A 2 -16.76 -25.44 -72.91
N SER A 3 -17.40 -24.30 -73.17
CA SER A 3 -16.70 -22.99 -73.29
C SER A 3 -16.33 -22.35 -71.96
N ILE A 4 -17.14 -22.55 -70.92
CA ILE A 4 -16.91 -21.94 -69.60
C ILE A 4 -15.72 -22.63 -68.92
N LEU A 5 -15.59 -23.95 -69.07
CA LEU A 5 -14.45 -24.71 -68.54
C LEU A 5 -13.12 -24.30 -69.20
N LYS A 6 -13.12 -23.98 -70.50
CA LYS A 6 -11.93 -23.45 -71.19
C LYS A 6 -11.54 -22.06 -70.67
N PHE A 7 -12.51 -21.18 -70.43
CA PHE A 7 -12.25 -19.85 -69.86
C PHE A 7 -11.73 -19.91 -68.42
N VAL A 8 -12.26 -20.82 -67.59
CA VAL A 8 -11.79 -21.01 -66.21
C VAL A 8 -10.38 -21.61 -66.19
N ILE A 9 -10.04 -22.53 -67.10
CA ILE A 9 -8.67 -23.06 -67.22
C ILE A 9 -7.69 -21.98 -67.71
N VAL A 10 -8.11 -21.12 -68.64
CA VAL A 10 -7.29 -19.98 -69.12
C VAL A 10 -7.11 -18.93 -68.01
N LEU A 11 -8.14 -18.62 -67.24
CA LEU A 11 -8.05 -17.68 -66.11
C LEU A 11 -7.23 -18.24 -64.94
N LEU A 12 -7.33 -19.53 -64.64
CA LEU A 12 -6.49 -20.21 -63.63
C LEU A 12 -5.03 -20.28 -64.07
N SER A 13 -4.75 -20.43 -65.37
CA SER A 13 -3.37 -20.39 -65.88
C SER A 13 -2.78 -18.99 -65.90
N ILE A 14 -3.58 -17.94 -66.11
CA ILE A 14 -3.14 -16.54 -65.96
C ILE A 14 -2.85 -16.20 -64.49
N PHE A 15 -3.71 -16.63 -63.55
CA PHE A 15 -3.50 -16.40 -62.11
C PHE A 15 -2.28 -17.16 -61.54
N MET A 16 -1.97 -18.35 -62.08
CA MET A 16 -0.78 -19.11 -61.67
C MET A 16 0.55 -18.48 -62.15
N VAL A 17 0.52 -17.57 -63.12
CA VAL A 17 1.73 -16.86 -63.61
C VAL A 17 2.13 -15.69 -62.70
N GLN A 18 1.20 -15.13 -61.92
CA GLN A 18 1.49 -14.01 -60.99
C GLN A 18 1.84 -14.46 -59.56
N GLY A 19 1.75 -15.76 -59.26
CA GLY A 19 2.27 -16.35 -58.00
C GLY A 19 3.74 -16.77 -58.07
N ALA A 20 4.39 -16.59 -59.23
CA ALA A 20 5.78 -16.94 -59.43
C ALA A 20 6.67 -16.01 -58.60
N LEU A 21 7.55 -16.64 -57.79
CA LEU A 21 8.71 -16.00 -57.20
C LEU A 21 9.31 -15.02 -58.21
N VAL A 22 9.50 -13.77 -57.80
CA VAL A 22 10.22 -12.77 -58.60
C VAL A 22 11.62 -13.34 -58.86
N ALA A 23 11.83 -13.89 -60.05
CA ALA A 23 13.11 -14.37 -60.53
C ALA A 23 13.69 -13.21 -61.36
N GLU A 24 14.74 -12.58 -60.83
CA GLU A 24 15.45 -11.54 -61.57
C GLU A 24 16.52 -12.21 -62.44
N THR A 25 16.33 -12.16 -63.75
CA THR A 25 17.32 -12.59 -64.75
C THR A 25 18.23 -11.43 -65.09
N PHE A 26 19.54 -11.58 -64.87
CA PHE A 26 20.54 -10.58 -65.23
C PHE A 26 21.43 -11.11 -66.35
N GLU A 27 21.47 -10.43 -67.49
CA GLU A 27 22.34 -10.75 -68.63
C GLU A 27 23.52 -9.77 -68.70
N ARG A 28 24.73 -10.32 -68.64
CA ARG A 28 25.97 -9.60 -68.96
C ARG A 28 26.90 -10.56 -69.70
N ASP A 29 27.47 -10.13 -70.81
CA ASP A 29 28.46 -10.89 -71.60
C ASP A 29 27.98 -12.30 -72.04
N GLY A 30 26.69 -12.43 -72.42
CA GLY A 30 26.14 -13.67 -72.99
C GLY A 30 25.96 -14.84 -72.02
N LYS A 31 26.08 -14.62 -70.70
CA LYS A 31 25.78 -15.61 -69.65
C LYS A 31 24.66 -15.10 -68.76
N SER A 32 23.52 -15.77 -68.75
CA SER A 32 22.37 -15.44 -67.89
C SER A 32 22.42 -16.22 -66.57
N VAL A 33 22.33 -15.53 -65.44
CA VAL A 33 22.13 -16.17 -64.12
C VAL A 33 20.71 -15.90 -63.64
N THR A 34 20.04 -16.94 -63.13
CA THR A 34 18.70 -16.82 -62.54
C THR A 34 18.80 -17.14 -61.04
N CYS A 35 18.40 -16.18 -60.20
CA CYS A 35 18.44 -16.31 -58.76
C CYS A 35 17.03 -16.45 -58.19
N PHE A 36 16.84 -17.38 -57.26
CA PHE A 36 15.55 -17.66 -56.62
C PHE A 36 15.59 -17.30 -55.12
N GLY A 37 14.42 -16.98 -54.55
CA GLY A 37 14.27 -16.79 -53.10
C GLY A 37 14.83 -15.47 -52.56
N GLY A 38 14.75 -14.38 -53.33
CA GLY A 38 15.20 -13.05 -52.91
C GLY A 38 16.72 -12.84 -52.94
N LYS A 39 17.46 -13.77 -53.56
CA LYS A 39 18.91 -13.67 -53.79
C LYS A 39 19.23 -12.69 -54.92
N THR A 40 20.31 -11.94 -54.78
CA THR A 40 20.71 -10.92 -55.77
C THR A 40 21.75 -11.46 -56.74
N PRO A 41 21.60 -11.28 -58.06
CA PRO A 41 22.59 -11.73 -59.05
C PRO A 41 23.90 -10.96 -58.93
N CYS A 42 25.03 -11.68 -59.05
CA CYS A 42 26.38 -11.13 -58.98
C CYS A 42 27.31 -11.84 -59.96
N GLY A 43 27.47 -11.29 -61.17
CA GLY A 43 28.18 -11.98 -62.25
C GLY A 43 27.48 -13.31 -62.59
N THR A 44 28.16 -14.44 -62.40
CA THR A 44 27.61 -15.78 -62.65
C THR A 44 27.14 -16.51 -61.38
N ILE A 45 27.10 -15.83 -60.23
CA ILE A 45 26.67 -16.42 -58.94
C ILE A 45 25.51 -15.61 -58.33
N CYS A 46 24.79 -16.22 -57.39
CA CYS A 46 23.69 -15.58 -56.65
C CYS A 46 24.13 -15.32 -55.20
N CYS A 47 24.04 -14.08 -54.74
CA CYS A 47 24.36 -13.69 -53.37
C CYS A 47 23.16 -13.89 -52.43
N ASP A 48 23.41 -14.34 -51.20
CA ASP A 48 22.36 -14.57 -50.22
C ASP A 48 21.75 -13.25 -49.71
N VAL A 49 20.54 -13.35 -49.13
CA VAL A 49 19.84 -12.19 -48.54
C VAL A 49 20.72 -11.56 -47.46
N GLY A 50 21.10 -10.29 -47.64
CA GLY A 50 22.01 -9.56 -46.74
C GLY A 50 23.46 -9.50 -47.22
N GLU A 51 23.77 -10.02 -48.40
CA GLU A 51 25.05 -9.83 -49.09
C GLU A 51 24.95 -8.77 -50.19
N THR A 52 26.09 -8.22 -50.57
CA THR A 52 26.25 -7.24 -51.67
C THR A 52 27.24 -7.77 -52.69
N CYS A 53 26.95 -7.56 -53.98
CA CYS A 53 27.85 -7.93 -55.06
C CYS A 53 29.04 -6.98 -55.16
N GLY A 54 30.26 -7.50 -55.02
CA GLY A 54 31.50 -6.76 -55.25
C GLY A 54 31.80 -6.55 -56.74
N ARG A 55 32.66 -5.57 -57.06
CA ARG A 55 33.15 -5.32 -58.43
C ARG A 55 33.90 -6.52 -59.04
N ASP A 56 34.40 -7.41 -58.19
CA ASP A 56 35.06 -8.68 -58.52
C ASP A 56 34.09 -9.85 -58.75
N SER A 57 32.78 -9.60 -58.84
CA SER A 57 31.73 -10.63 -58.94
C SER A 57 31.74 -11.63 -57.79
N LYS A 58 32.12 -11.18 -56.59
CA LYS A 58 32.08 -11.98 -55.35
C LYS A 58 31.05 -11.41 -54.38
N CYS A 59 30.30 -12.31 -53.74
CA CYS A 59 29.38 -11.96 -52.68
C CYS A 59 30.14 -11.65 -51.39
N ARG A 60 29.74 -10.57 -50.71
CA ARG A 60 30.28 -10.19 -49.40
C ARG A 60 29.12 -9.77 -48.51
N LYS A 61 29.22 -10.06 -47.21
CA LYS A 61 28.23 -9.58 -46.23
C LYS A 61 28.10 -8.07 -46.31
N LYS A 62 26.86 -7.58 -46.33
CA LYS A 62 26.59 -6.15 -46.26
C LYS A 62 27.20 -5.61 -44.96
N PRO A 63 27.99 -4.52 -45.01
CA PRO A 63 28.51 -3.90 -43.79
C PRO A 63 27.34 -3.46 -42.91
N PHE A 64 27.43 -3.79 -41.62
CA PHE A 64 26.50 -3.27 -40.63
C PHE A 64 26.63 -1.75 -40.63
N THR A 65 25.50 -1.07 -40.79
CA THR A 65 25.43 0.39 -40.83
C THR A 65 24.25 0.85 -40.00
N CYS A 66 24.47 1.88 -39.19
CA CYS A 66 23.40 2.46 -38.39
C CYS A 66 22.52 3.43 -39.19
N PRO A 67 21.21 3.48 -38.91
CA PRO A 67 20.34 4.54 -39.42
C PRO A 67 20.83 5.94 -39.04
N GLU A 68 20.39 6.96 -39.77
CA GLU A 68 20.71 8.36 -39.44
C GLU A 68 20.39 8.70 -37.98
N PHE A 69 21.25 9.52 -37.36
CA PHE A 69 21.19 9.93 -35.95
C PHE A 69 21.49 8.85 -34.91
N LYS A 70 22.03 7.70 -35.32
CA LYS A 70 22.60 6.68 -34.43
C LYS A 70 24.09 6.46 -34.70
N THR A 71 24.81 6.04 -33.67
CA THR A 71 26.25 5.78 -33.75
C THR A 71 26.54 4.30 -33.58
N GLU A 72 27.41 3.74 -34.42
CA GLU A 72 27.85 2.36 -34.31
C GLU A 72 28.58 2.10 -32.98
N CYS A 73 28.28 0.96 -32.37
CA CYS A 73 28.86 0.57 -31.10
C CYS A 73 29.13 -0.94 -31.05
N GLY A 74 30.36 -1.33 -31.38
CA GLY A 74 30.69 -2.74 -31.56
C GLY A 74 30.31 -3.23 -32.95
N LYS A 75 30.05 -4.54 -33.09
CA LYS A 75 29.94 -5.19 -34.39
C LYS A 75 28.55 -5.07 -35.03
N ASP A 76 27.52 -4.89 -34.21
CA ASP A 76 26.12 -5.10 -34.58
C ASP A 76 25.14 -4.24 -33.76
N LYS A 77 25.62 -3.15 -33.15
CA LYS A 77 24.81 -2.27 -32.29
C LYS A 77 24.87 -0.82 -32.72
N CYS A 78 23.74 -0.14 -32.57
CA CYS A 78 23.58 1.29 -32.79
C CYS A 78 23.12 1.97 -31.50
N CYS A 79 23.82 3.01 -31.06
CA CYS A 79 23.45 3.84 -29.93
C CYS A 79 22.70 5.09 -30.40
N SER A 80 21.73 5.53 -29.61
CA SER A 80 20.97 6.75 -29.86
C SER A 80 21.81 7.98 -29.51
N ARG A 81 21.35 9.18 -29.92
CA ARG A 81 22.04 10.45 -29.62
C ARG A 81 22.24 10.73 -28.13
N ASP A 82 21.36 10.21 -27.29
CA ASP A 82 21.43 10.35 -25.82
C ASP A 82 22.29 9.27 -25.14
N GLU A 83 23.00 8.47 -25.95
CA GLU A 83 23.83 7.36 -25.51
C GLU A 83 25.25 7.50 -26.08
N LYS A 84 26.23 7.04 -25.33
CA LYS A 84 27.62 6.90 -25.76
C LYS A 84 27.97 5.42 -25.89
N CYS A 85 28.90 5.10 -26.79
CA CYS A 85 29.44 3.74 -26.87
C CYS A 85 30.61 3.57 -25.90
N GLU A 86 30.47 2.66 -24.93
CA GLU A 86 31.57 2.21 -24.08
C GLU A 86 31.68 0.69 -24.11
N ARG A 87 32.88 0.17 -24.45
CA ARG A 87 33.18 -1.27 -24.48
C ARG A 87 32.13 -2.10 -25.26
N GLY A 88 31.68 -1.57 -26.41
CA GLY A 88 30.68 -2.22 -27.27
C GLY A 88 29.26 -2.22 -26.71
N ARG A 89 28.95 -1.32 -25.76
CA ARG A 89 27.62 -1.15 -25.18
C ARG A 89 27.22 0.32 -25.22
N CYS A 90 25.95 0.57 -25.52
CA CYS A 90 25.34 1.88 -25.36
C CYS A 90 25.14 2.14 -23.86
N GLU A 91 25.67 3.26 -23.40
CA GLU A 91 25.49 3.77 -22.05
C GLU A 91 24.85 5.14 -22.12
N LYS A 92 23.96 5.44 -21.18
CA LYS A 92 23.26 6.72 -21.13
C LYS A 92 24.22 7.87 -20.87
N ILE A 93 24.06 8.95 -21.62
CA ILE A 93 24.77 10.22 -21.35
C ILE A 93 24.02 10.98 -20.25
N CYS A 94 24.74 11.35 -19.20
CA CYS A 94 24.19 12.15 -18.11
C CYS A 94 24.39 13.65 -18.35
N PRO A 95 23.40 14.50 -18.04
CA PRO A 95 23.57 15.95 -18.04
C PRO A 95 24.71 16.38 -17.09
N ASN A 96 25.37 17.51 -17.38
CA ASN A 96 26.53 18.01 -16.60
C ASN A 96 26.28 18.19 -15.09
N HIS A 97 25.03 18.33 -14.66
CA HIS A 97 24.67 18.46 -13.24
C HIS A 97 24.39 17.11 -12.56
N LYS A 98 24.55 15.99 -13.27
CA LYS A 98 24.33 14.63 -12.76
C LYS A 98 25.58 13.78 -12.96
N THR A 99 25.75 12.81 -12.07
CA THR A 99 26.86 11.85 -12.12
C THR A 99 26.37 10.53 -12.68
N GLN A 100 27.11 9.95 -13.64
CA GLN A 100 26.79 8.64 -14.18
C GLN A 100 26.91 7.56 -13.09
N CYS A 101 25.91 6.68 -13.00
CA CYS A 101 25.85 5.61 -12.02
C CYS A 101 25.44 4.29 -12.67
N GLY A 102 26.44 3.50 -13.07
CA GLY A 102 26.19 2.34 -13.92
C GLY A 102 25.83 2.76 -15.35
N LYS A 103 25.18 1.85 -16.08
CA LYS A 103 24.95 2.01 -17.52
C LYS A 103 23.85 3.02 -17.87
N ASP A 104 22.76 3.01 -17.10
CA ASP A 104 21.50 3.66 -17.51
C ASP A 104 20.99 4.71 -16.51
N LYS A 105 21.76 5.01 -15.45
CA LYS A 105 21.34 5.93 -14.39
C LYS A 105 22.28 7.11 -14.22
N CYS A 106 21.66 8.23 -13.85
CA CYS A 106 22.33 9.49 -13.57
C CYS A 106 21.83 9.99 -12.20
N CYS A 107 22.73 10.12 -11.24
CA CYS A 107 22.43 10.62 -9.90
C CYS A 107 22.53 12.13 -9.85
N SER A 108 21.64 12.77 -9.10
CA SER A 108 21.69 14.20 -8.81
C SER A 108 22.86 14.54 -7.86
N ARG A 109 23.14 15.84 -7.66
CA ARG A 109 24.21 16.30 -6.76
C ARG A 109 24.00 15.91 -5.30
N ASP A 110 22.74 15.71 -4.89
CA ASP A 110 22.38 15.29 -3.53
C ASP A 110 22.37 13.76 -3.36
N GLU A 111 22.86 13.03 -4.36
CA GLU A 111 22.94 11.59 -4.40
C GLU A 111 24.35 11.11 -4.70
N LYS A 112 24.73 9.97 -4.13
CA LYS A 112 25.96 9.24 -4.44
C LYS A 112 25.61 7.96 -5.22
N CYS A 113 26.55 7.48 -6.03
CA CYS A 113 26.40 6.20 -6.69
C CYS A 113 26.96 5.07 -5.82
N GLU A 114 26.12 4.14 -5.38
CA GLU A 114 26.54 2.91 -4.73
C GLU A 114 25.99 1.70 -5.48
N ARG A 115 26.89 0.79 -5.91
CA ARG A 115 26.54 -0.46 -6.61
C ARG A 115 25.57 -0.25 -7.79
N GLY A 116 25.76 0.82 -8.56
CA GLY A 116 24.91 1.16 -9.71
C GLY A 116 23.52 1.70 -9.34
N ARG A 117 23.36 2.23 -8.12
CA ARG A 117 22.13 2.89 -7.66
C ARG A 117 22.46 4.25 -7.08
N CYS A 118 21.60 5.22 -7.34
CA CYS A 118 21.64 6.51 -6.66
C CYS A 118 21.10 6.34 -5.25
N GLU A 119 21.89 6.77 -4.27
CA GLU A 119 21.51 6.81 -2.87
C GLU A 119 21.64 8.22 -2.35
N LYS A 120 20.70 8.64 -1.51
CA LYS A 120 20.69 9.98 -0.92
C LYS A 120 21.92 10.20 -0.06
N ILE A 121 22.56 11.37 -0.22
CA ILE A 121 23.62 11.82 0.67
C ILE A 121 22.99 12.42 1.93
N CYS A 122 23.41 11.95 3.09
CA CYS A 122 22.94 12.47 4.37
C CYS A 122 23.91 13.54 4.91
N PRO A 123 23.41 14.66 5.46
CA PRO A 123 24.24 15.62 6.18
C PRO A 123 24.97 14.96 7.36
N ASN A 124 26.13 15.49 7.77
CA ASN A 124 26.98 14.93 8.83
C ASN A 124 26.28 14.72 10.19
N HIS A 125 25.17 15.43 10.45
CA HIS A 125 24.38 15.27 11.68
C HIS A 125 23.26 14.23 11.56
N LYS A 126 23.17 13.51 10.43
CA LYS A 126 22.18 12.47 10.17
C LYS A 126 22.85 11.18 9.75
N THR A 127 22.22 10.06 10.09
CA THR A 127 22.68 8.73 9.73
C THR A 127 21.89 8.20 8.53
N GLN A 128 22.57 7.66 7.53
CA GLN A 128 21.91 7.03 6.39
C GLN A 128 21.07 5.82 6.83
N CYS A 129 19.83 5.73 6.35
CA CYS A 129 18.90 4.66 6.68
C CYS A 129 18.20 4.13 5.44
N GLY A 130 18.77 3.07 4.87
CA GLY A 130 18.39 2.62 3.53
C GLY A 130 18.84 3.60 2.45
N LYS A 131 18.17 3.57 1.29
CA LYS A 131 18.61 4.29 0.09
C LYS A 131 18.30 5.78 0.11
N ASP A 132 17.12 6.15 0.62
CA ASP A 132 16.55 7.50 0.38
C ASP A 132 16.27 8.28 1.68
N LYS A 133 16.68 7.74 2.84
CA LYS A 133 16.36 8.33 4.15
C LYS A 133 17.60 8.60 4.98
N CYS A 134 17.50 9.66 5.77
CA CYS A 134 18.50 10.11 6.72
C CYS A 134 17.81 10.33 8.07
N CYS A 135 18.24 9.59 9.09
CA CYS A 135 17.70 9.69 10.45
C CYS A 135 18.48 10.74 11.25
N SER A 136 17.78 11.48 12.08
CA SER A 136 18.38 12.44 13.01
C SER A 136 19.12 11.73 14.14
N ARG A 137 19.91 12.45 14.94
CA ARG A 137 20.66 11.87 16.07
C ARG A 137 19.76 11.22 17.13
N ASP A 138 18.53 11.71 17.28
CA ASP A 138 17.53 11.16 18.22
C ASP A 138 16.74 9.98 17.63
N GLU A 139 17.17 9.47 16.47
CA GLU A 139 16.53 8.38 15.76
C GLU A 139 17.56 7.27 15.45
N LYS A 140 17.10 6.02 15.48
CA LYS A 140 17.85 4.85 15.02
C LYS A 140 17.25 4.34 13.71
N CYS A 141 18.07 3.70 12.88
CA CYS A 141 17.58 3.04 11.67
C CYS A 141 17.19 1.60 11.97
N GLU A 142 15.91 1.27 11.82
CA GLU A 142 15.42 -0.11 11.86
C GLU A 142 14.68 -0.45 10.57
N ARG A 143 15.12 -1.52 9.89
CA ARG A 143 14.51 -2.03 8.64
C ARG A 143 14.27 -0.92 7.59
N GLY A 144 15.22 0.02 7.45
CA GLY A 144 15.13 1.13 6.49
C GLY A 144 14.14 2.24 6.89
N ARG A 145 13.80 2.34 8.18
CA ARG A 145 12.98 3.41 8.74
C ARG A 145 13.68 4.04 9.93
N CYS A 146 13.54 5.36 10.05
CA CYS A 146 13.94 6.08 11.25
C CYS A 146 12.90 5.82 12.33
N GLU A 147 13.37 5.36 13.48
CA GLU A 147 12.55 5.14 14.68
C GLU A 147 13.13 5.95 15.83
N LYS A 148 12.27 6.54 16.64
CA LYS A 148 12.69 7.38 17.75
C LYS A 148 13.46 6.56 18.78
N ILE A 149 14.59 7.09 19.25
CA ILE A 149 15.34 6.53 20.37
C ILE A 149 14.64 6.92 21.67
N CYS A 150 14.30 5.94 22.50
CA CYS A 150 13.71 6.19 23.80
C CYS A 150 14.78 6.22 24.90
N PRO A 151 14.71 7.16 25.86
CA PRO A 151 15.54 7.13 27.05
C PRO A 151 15.38 5.81 27.82
N ASN A 152 16.39 5.38 28.57
CA ASN A 152 16.40 4.09 29.30
C ASN A 152 15.22 3.90 30.28
N HIS A 153 14.59 4.98 30.75
CA HIS A 153 13.42 4.93 31.63
C HIS A 153 12.08 4.87 30.87
N LYS A 154 12.10 4.80 29.54
CA LYS A 154 10.91 4.72 28.69
C LYS A 154 10.98 3.50 27.77
N THR A 155 9.81 2.97 27.44
CA THR A 155 9.66 1.84 26.51
C THR A 155 9.21 2.35 25.14
N GLN A 156 9.85 1.89 24.08
CA GLN A 156 9.45 2.21 22.71
C GLN A 156 8.03 1.67 22.42
N CYS A 157 7.18 2.51 21.83
CA CYS A 157 5.80 2.18 21.49
C CYS A 157 5.45 2.63 20.08
N GLY A 158 5.58 1.72 19.12
CA GLY A 158 5.52 2.08 17.71
C GLY A 158 6.78 2.83 17.26
N LYS A 159 6.65 3.63 16.19
CA LYS A 159 7.79 4.27 15.52
C LYS A 159 8.29 5.52 16.25
N ASP A 160 7.38 6.34 16.75
CA ASP A 160 7.69 7.73 17.15
C ASP A 160 7.37 8.04 18.62
N LYS A 161 6.99 7.02 19.42
CA LYS A 161 6.55 7.21 20.81
C LYS A 161 7.34 6.39 21.80
N CYS A 162 7.51 6.97 22.97
CA CYS A 162 8.17 6.39 24.13
C CYS A 162 7.23 6.52 25.33
N CYS A 163 6.82 5.40 25.90
CA CYS A 163 5.94 5.34 27.07
C CYS A 163 6.76 5.37 28.36
N SER A 164 6.29 6.11 29.36
CA SER A 164 6.89 6.11 30.70
C SER A 164 6.65 4.78 31.42
N ARG A 165 7.33 4.55 32.55
CA ARG A 165 7.18 3.32 33.35
C ARG A 165 5.76 3.05 33.85
N ASP A 166 4.99 4.12 34.09
CA ASP A 166 3.59 4.04 34.51
C ASP A 166 2.60 3.87 33.34
N GLU A 167 3.12 3.61 32.13
CA GLU A 167 2.36 3.44 30.91
C GLU A 167 2.70 2.11 30.24
N LYS A 168 1.71 1.51 29.58
CA LYS A 168 1.88 0.36 28.69
C LYS A 168 1.65 0.77 27.24
N CYS A 169 2.33 0.09 26.32
CA CYS A 169 2.08 0.26 24.89
C CYS A 169 0.91 -0.62 24.45
N GLU A 170 -0.17 -0.01 23.96
CA GLU A 170 -1.29 -0.73 23.34
C GLU A 170 -1.57 -0.15 21.95
N ARG A 171 -1.46 -0.97 20.91
CA ARG A 171 -1.68 -0.57 19.50
C ARG A 171 -0.91 0.71 19.11
N GLY A 172 0.35 0.80 19.51
CA GLY A 172 1.22 1.96 19.20
C GLY A 172 0.87 3.24 19.96
N ARG A 173 0.12 3.16 21.07
CA ARG A 173 -0.20 4.28 21.94
C ARG A 173 0.16 3.95 23.39
N CYS A 174 0.77 4.90 24.08
CA CYS A 174 0.95 4.83 25.51
C CYS A 174 -0.41 4.97 26.20
N ARG A 175 -0.67 4.10 27.16
CA ARG A 175 -1.86 4.11 27.99
C ARG A 175 -1.45 3.92 29.43
N LYS A 176 -2.10 4.65 30.34
CA LYS A 176 -1.81 4.55 31.77
C LYS A 176 -2.04 3.13 32.29
N ILE A 177 -1.14 2.64 33.13
CA ILE A 177 -1.30 1.40 33.88
C ILE A 177 -2.13 1.72 35.13
N CYS A 178 -3.22 0.99 35.31
CA CYS A 178 -4.07 1.13 36.49
C CYS A 178 -3.69 0.11 37.55
N PRO A 179 -3.64 0.49 38.84
CA PRO A 179 -3.53 -0.47 39.94
C PRO A 179 -4.68 -1.48 39.93
N ASN A 180 -4.47 -2.68 40.48
CA ASN A 180 -5.47 -3.76 40.48
C ASN A 180 -6.85 -3.40 41.08
N HIS A 181 -6.91 -2.39 41.96
CA HIS A 181 -8.15 -1.91 42.56
C HIS A 181 -8.88 -0.84 41.72
N LYS A 182 -8.35 -0.49 40.55
CA LYS A 182 -8.93 0.50 39.63
C LYS A 182 -9.18 -0.09 38.26
N THR A 183 -10.22 0.39 37.59
CA THR A 183 -10.57 0.00 36.23
C THR A 183 -10.07 1.06 35.25
N GLN A 184 -9.45 0.62 34.15
CA GLN A 184 -9.00 1.52 33.10
C GLN A 184 -10.18 2.22 32.42
N CYS A 185 -10.13 3.55 32.32
CA CYS A 185 -11.15 4.39 31.70
C CYS A 185 -10.53 5.34 30.68
N GLY A 186 -10.72 5.05 29.39
CA GLY A 186 -10.05 5.78 28.34
C GLY A 186 -8.54 5.53 28.30
N LYS A 187 -7.77 6.52 27.85
CA LYS A 187 -6.31 6.40 27.66
C LYS A 187 -5.52 6.62 28.95
N ASP A 188 -5.93 7.62 29.74
CA ASP A 188 -5.08 8.21 30.79
C ASP A 188 -5.74 8.20 32.19
N LYS A 189 -6.92 7.59 32.34
CA LYS A 189 -7.66 7.56 33.60
C LYS A 189 -7.90 6.14 34.12
N CYS A 190 -7.97 6.05 35.43
CA CYS A 190 -8.26 4.84 36.20
C CYS A 190 -9.35 5.17 37.21
N CYS A 191 -10.51 4.53 37.08
CA CYS A 191 -11.65 4.74 37.98
C CYS A 191 -11.57 3.80 39.17
N SER A 192 -11.93 4.29 40.35
CA SER A 192 -12.06 3.49 41.56
C SER A 192 -13.24 2.53 41.48
N ARG A 193 -13.35 1.59 42.43
CA ARG A 193 -14.40 0.56 42.43
C ARG A 193 -15.81 1.11 42.66
N ASP A 194 -15.90 2.27 43.28
CA ASP A 194 -17.11 3.08 43.50
C ASP A 194 -17.41 4.00 42.31
N GLU A 195 -16.68 3.90 41.20
CA GLU A 195 -16.87 4.71 40.00
C GLU A 195 -17.14 3.83 38.77
N LYS A 196 -18.01 4.31 37.87
CA LYS A 196 -18.23 3.76 36.53
C LYS A 196 -17.47 4.60 35.49
N CYS A 197 -17.00 3.96 34.43
CA CYS A 197 -16.39 4.66 33.31
C CYS A 197 -17.45 5.01 32.26
N GLU A 198 -17.70 6.30 32.04
CA GLU A 198 -18.56 6.78 30.96
C GLU A 198 -17.81 7.75 30.06
N ARG A 199 -17.75 7.42 28.76
CA ARG A 199 -17.09 8.25 27.73
C ARG A 199 -15.64 8.66 28.09
N GLY A 200 -14.93 7.85 28.88
CA GLY A 200 -13.57 8.16 29.32
C GLY A 200 -13.48 9.01 30.60
N HIS A 201 -14.58 9.17 31.33
CA HIS A 201 -14.64 9.85 32.62
C HIS A 201 -15.11 8.89 33.71
N CYS A 202 -14.59 9.08 34.92
CA CYS A 202 -15.03 8.34 36.10
C CYS A 202 -16.20 9.07 36.73
N GLU A 203 -17.33 8.40 36.87
CA GLU A 203 -18.51 8.91 37.55
C GLU A 203 -18.78 8.06 38.78
N LYS A 204 -19.05 8.68 39.92
CA LYS A 204 -19.40 7.94 41.14
C LYS A 204 -20.69 7.14 40.94
N VAL A 205 -20.64 5.87 41.28
CA VAL A 205 -21.80 4.99 41.33
C VAL A 205 -22.53 5.26 42.64
N PHE A 206 -23.75 5.77 42.53
CA PHE A 206 -24.61 5.90 43.69
C PHE A 206 -24.96 4.49 44.21
N THR A 207 -24.51 4.19 45.44
CA THR A 207 -24.80 2.94 46.14
C THR A 207 -25.46 3.26 47.47
N CYS A 208 -26.40 2.41 47.85
CA CYS A 208 -27.12 2.55 49.10
C CYS A 208 -26.37 1.87 50.25
N PRO A 209 -26.35 2.47 51.45
CA PRO A 209 -25.80 1.82 52.65
C PRO A 209 -26.45 0.46 52.92
N LYS A 210 -25.75 -0.41 53.67
CA LYS A 210 -26.33 -1.68 54.14
C LYS A 210 -27.62 -1.42 54.92
N HIS A 211 -28.62 -2.31 54.79
CA HIS A 211 -29.96 -2.18 55.37
C HIS A 211 -30.81 -1.02 54.81
N THR A 212 -30.51 -0.59 53.58
CA THR A 212 -31.37 0.33 52.83
C THR A 212 -31.66 -0.20 51.43
N SER A 213 -32.81 0.16 50.88
CA SER A 213 -33.28 -0.24 49.55
C SER A 213 -33.20 0.95 48.59
N LYS A 214 -32.76 0.71 47.34
CA LYS A 214 -32.66 1.78 46.35
C LYS A 214 -34.04 2.31 45.96
N CYS A 215 -34.21 3.62 45.97
CA CYS A 215 -35.43 4.31 45.57
C CYS A 215 -35.11 5.41 44.56
N GLY A 216 -35.54 5.23 43.32
CA GLY A 216 -35.14 6.14 42.23
C GLY A 216 -33.63 6.11 41.94
N GLU A 217 -33.11 7.20 41.38
CA GLU A 217 -31.74 7.26 40.87
C GLU A 217 -30.70 7.55 41.98
N LYS A 218 -31.06 8.38 42.96
CA LYS A 218 -30.14 8.89 44.01
C LYS A 218 -30.71 8.84 45.45
N ASN A 219 -31.77 8.07 45.72
CA ASN A 219 -32.31 7.92 47.08
C ASN A 219 -32.22 6.47 47.58
N CYS A 220 -32.13 6.33 48.90
CA CYS A 220 -32.11 5.05 49.60
C CYS A 220 -33.12 5.09 50.75
N CYS A 221 -34.02 4.12 50.80
CA CYS A 221 -35.02 4.00 51.84
C CYS A 221 -34.59 3.01 52.91
N LYS A 222 -34.82 3.35 54.18
CA LYS A 222 -34.54 2.44 55.30
C LYS A 222 -35.47 1.23 55.27
N GLU A 223 -35.11 0.17 55.98
CA GLU A 223 -35.86 -1.10 56.00
C GLU A 223 -37.36 -0.97 56.38
N ARG A 224 -37.70 0.02 57.21
CA ARG A 224 -39.08 0.35 57.62
C ARG A 224 -39.83 1.26 56.64
N GLU A 225 -39.21 1.63 55.53
CA GLU A 225 -39.75 2.51 54.50
C GLU A 225 -39.96 1.75 53.19
N TYR A 226 -40.91 2.20 52.37
CA TYR A 226 -41.10 1.75 51.00
C TYR A 226 -40.86 2.91 50.02
N CYS A 227 -40.45 2.58 48.80
CA CYS A 227 -40.28 3.56 47.74
C CYS A 227 -41.62 3.87 47.08
N SER A 228 -42.09 5.11 47.19
CA SER A 228 -43.25 5.62 46.46
C SER A 228 -42.96 5.71 44.96
N ARG A 229 -44.01 5.71 44.12
CA ARG A 229 -43.90 5.93 42.67
C ARG A 229 -43.16 7.23 42.30
N ASN A 230 -43.20 8.24 43.18
CA ASN A 230 -42.53 9.52 42.98
C ASN A 230 -41.05 9.52 43.45
N GLY A 231 -40.48 8.36 43.79
CA GLY A 231 -39.07 8.25 44.21
C GLY A 231 -38.79 8.75 45.63
N GLN A 232 -39.82 8.81 46.48
CA GLN A 232 -39.71 9.24 47.89
C GLN A 232 -39.89 8.05 48.85
N CYS A 233 -39.15 8.04 49.95
CA CYS A 233 -39.27 7.04 51.01
C CYS A 233 -40.44 7.37 51.94
N LYS A 234 -41.35 6.41 52.12
CA LYS A 234 -42.53 6.54 52.98
C LYS A 234 -42.58 5.42 54.02
N GLN A 235 -43.08 5.71 55.23
CA GLN A 235 -43.14 4.72 56.30
C GLN A 235 -44.19 3.64 56.02
N LYS A 236 -43.81 2.36 56.16
CA LYS A 236 -44.72 1.23 55.94
C LYS A 236 -45.91 1.21 56.91
N GLU A 237 -45.72 1.69 58.13
CA GLU A 237 -46.74 1.61 59.20
C GLU A 237 -47.81 2.71 59.14
N LYS A 238 -47.62 3.78 58.35
CA LYS A 238 -48.58 4.90 58.26
C LYS A 238 -49.47 4.88 57.01
N ASP A 239 -49.15 4.03 56.02
CA ASP A 239 -49.77 4.04 54.69
C ASP A 239 -50.43 2.70 54.30
N LEU A 240 -50.81 1.83 55.25
CA LEU A 240 -51.45 0.54 54.93
C LEU A 240 -52.70 0.71 54.04
N CYS A 241 -53.36 1.86 54.08
CA CYS A 241 -54.55 2.12 53.27
C CYS A 241 -54.30 2.67 51.86
N ALA A 242 -53.08 3.13 51.55
CA ALA A 242 -52.84 3.82 50.26
C ALA A 242 -52.66 2.84 49.10
N ASN A 243 -52.25 1.60 49.37
CA ASN A 243 -51.95 0.58 48.35
C ASN A 243 -52.62 -0.79 48.60
N VAL A 244 -53.31 -0.98 49.72
CA VAL A 244 -54.01 -2.24 50.04
C VAL A 244 -55.50 -1.93 50.13
N ARG A 245 -56.34 -2.61 49.32
CA ARG A 245 -57.79 -2.58 49.53
C ARG A 245 -58.09 -3.20 50.89
N CYS A 246 -58.70 -2.44 51.79
CA CYS A 246 -59.29 -3.00 53.00
C CYS A 246 -60.34 -4.05 52.59
N ARG A 247 -60.40 -5.16 53.34
CA ARG A 247 -61.37 -6.23 53.14
C ARG A 247 -62.80 -5.67 53.26
N ASP A 248 -63.76 -6.22 52.52
CA ASP A 248 -65.15 -5.76 52.53
C ASP A 248 -65.71 -5.65 53.97
N GLY A 249 -66.33 -4.52 54.28
CA GLY A 249 -66.81 -4.18 55.64
C GLY A 249 -65.85 -3.33 56.48
N PHE A 250 -64.64 -3.05 55.99
CA PHE A 250 -63.66 -2.18 56.65
C PHE A 250 -63.38 -0.91 55.82
N HIS A 251 -63.16 0.21 56.49
CA HIS A 251 -62.81 1.50 55.88
C HIS A 251 -61.46 1.98 56.43
N CYS A 252 -60.72 2.76 55.64
CA CYS A 252 -59.49 3.33 56.14
C CYS A 252 -59.76 4.53 57.05
N ARG A 253 -59.18 4.51 58.26
CA ARG A 253 -59.09 5.67 59.15
C ARG A 253 -57.70 5.71 59.78
N ASN A 254 -57.06 6.87 59.77
CA ASN A 254 -55.70 7.07 60.33
C ASN A 254 -54.66 6.03 59.88
N GLY A 255 -54.73 5.56 58.63
CA GLY A 255 -53.77 4.59 58.08
C GLY A 255 -54.03 3.13 58.48
N LYS A 256 -55.14 2.81 59.13
CA LYS A 256 -55.56 1.45 59.49
C LYS A 256 -56.94 1.13 58.90
N CYS A 257 -57.16 -0.15 58.54
CA CYS A 257 -58.48 -0.63 58.16
C CYS A 257 -59.31 -0.85 59.44
N GLU A 258 -60.31 -0.01 59.67
CA GLU A 258 -61.24 -0.07 60.79
C GLU A 258 -62.60 -0.64 60.33
N LYS A 259 -63.23 -1.49 61.16
CA LYS A 259 -64.54 -2.04 60.85
C LYS A 259 -65.57 -0.90 60.82
N LYS A 260 -66.47 -0.90 59.82
CA LYS A 260 -67.60 0.05 59.83
C LYS A 260 -68.49 -0.29 61.04
N ASN A 261 -68.47 0.55 62.06
CA ASN A 261 -69.50 0.51 63.10
C ASN A 261 -70.72 1.23 62.51
N ASN A 262 -71.79 0.47 62.25
CA ASN A 262 -73.11 1.01 61.95
C ASN A 262 -73.65 1.75 63.17
#